data_AF-A0A959HV71-F1
#
_entry.id   AF-A0A959HV71-F1
#
_cell.length_a   1.000
_cell.length_b   1.000
_cell.length_c   1.000
_cell.angle_alpha   90.00
_cell.angle_beta   90.00
_cell.angle_gamma   90.00
#
_symmetry.space_group_name_H-M   'P 1'
#
loop_
_entity.id
_entity.type
_entity.pdbx_description
1 polymer ?
#
loop_
_entity_poly.entity_id
_entity_poly.type
_entity_poly.pdbx_seq_one_letter_code
_entity_poly.pdbx_strand_id
1 'polypeptide(L)'
;MPKYAYLPFVFCLATACTSTTVHPDPVPDGGALFTSMPADQTGIDFVNQVTDGEQFNVLTYRNFYNGGGVAIGDINNDGMPDLYLTANMGPNKLYLNRGDWKFEDITQKAGVAGKGGWSTGVAMADVNGDGWLDIYVCNSGDIAGDDKENELFINSGNAAEIAFTEQAAAYRLNDPGFTTHASFFDYDLDGDLDCYILNNSYKDPERIDAFNRTREEKDPLGGDKLFRNDSPENAEPGAAVPFTDVTEQAGIYNSPIGFGLGVSVSDLNGDMRPDIYISNDFWERDYLYLNRGPVDGKGTVFSEELTSRISLCSVSSMGADIADLNNDGAFDVFTTDMLPADNYRLKATTVF
;
A
#
# COMPACT_ATOMS: atom_id res chain seq x y z
N MET A 1 -5.24 1.43 89.84
CA MET A 1 -5.75 0.47 88.85
C MET A 1 -6.61 1.25 87.86
N PRO A 2 -6.25 1.28 86.57
CA PRO A 2 -6.57 2.40 85.67
C PRO A 2 -7.95 2.26 85.03
N LYS A 3 -8.58 3.41 84.81
CA LYS A 3 -9.91 3.61 84.21
C LYS A 3 -9.81 3.50 82.69
N TYR A 4 -10.68 2.69 82.07
CA TYR A 4 -10.83 2.60 80.63
C TYR A 4 -11.62 3.80 80.09
N ALA A 5 -11.08 4.48 79.08
CA ALA A 5 -11.76 5.50 78.29
C ALA A 5 -12.02 4.96 76.89
N TYR A 6 -13.29 5.05 76.45
CA TYR A 6 -13.72 4.70 75.10
C TYR A 6 -13.48 5.88 74.15
N LEU A 7 -12.90 5.62 72.98
CA LEU A 7 -12.84 6.56 71.86
C LEU A 7 -13.47 5.87 70.63
N PRO A 8 -14.47 6.47 69.96
CA PRO A 8 -15.12 5.83 68.82
C PRO A 8 -14.27 6.02 67.55
N PHE A 9 -14.06 4.93 66.82
CA PHE A 9 -13.37 4.91 65.54
C PHE A 9 -14.38 5.30 64.43
N VAL A 10 -14.19 6.47 63.82
CA VAL A 10 -14.93 6.89 62.62
C VAL A 10 -14.21 6.29 61.41
N PHE A 11 -14.87 5.37 60.71
CA PHE A 11 -14.36 4.77 59.47
C PHE A 11 -14.84 5.61 58.28
N CYS A 12 -13.99 6.48 57.76
CA CYS A 12 -14.20 7.14 56.47
C CYS A 12 -13.66 6.23 55.36
N LEU A 13 -14.55 5.58 54.60
CA LEU A 13 -14.19 4.94 53.33
C LEU A 13 -14.03 6.04 52.26
N ALA A 14 -12.79 6.37 51.91
CA ALA A 14 -12.49 7.07 50.66
C ALA A 14 -12.30 6.01 49.57
N THR A 15 -13.27 5.88 48.68
CA THR A 15 -13.15 5.11 47.44
C THR A 15 -12.23 5.86 46.48
N ALA A 16 -11.01 5.35 46.28
CA ALA A 16 -10.15 5.81 45.20
C ALA A 16 -10.66 5.22 43.88
N CYS A 17 -11.19 6.06 42.99
CA CYS A 17 -11.36 5.72 41.59
C CYS A 17 -9.96 5.64 40.96
N THR A 18 -9.46 4.43 40.73
CA THR A 18 -8.32 4.22 39.82
C THR A 18 -8.85 4.23 38.40
N SER A 19 -8.55 5.28 37.65
CA SER A 19 -8.61 5.25 36.19
C SER A 19 -7.63 4.16 35.72
N THR A 20 -8.14 3.05 35.19
CA THR A 20 -7.33 2.09 34.47
C THR A 20 -6.88 2.72 33.16
N THR A 21 -5.75 3.41 33.19
CA THR A 21 -4.92 3.58 32.00
C THR A 21 -4.51 2.18 31.58
N VAL A 22 -4.98 1.74 30.41
CA VAL A 22 -4.46 0.54 29.76
C VAL A 22 -3.00 0.84 29.45
N HIS A 23 -2.09 0.38 30.31
CA HIS A 23 -0.69 0.35 29.99
C HIS A 23 -0.51 -0.78 28.98
N PRO A 24 0.09 -0.54 27.81
CA PRO A 24 0.56 -1.64 26.98
C PRO A 24 1.48 -2.51 27.82
N ASP A 25 1.37 -3.83 27.67
CA ASP A 25 2.18 -4.78 28.43
C ASP A 25 3.67 -4.41 28.31
N PRO A 26 4.44 -4.44 29.41
CA PRO A 26 5.87 -4.16 29.35
C PRO A 26 6.54 -5.21 28.45
N VAL A 27 7.22 -4.73 27.41
CA VAL A 27 8.10 -5.54 26.55
C VAL A 27 9.11 -6.27 27.44
N PRO A 28 9.33 -7.59 27.27
CA PRO A 28 10.30 -8.34 28.06
C PRO A 28 11.70 -7.69 28.02
N ASP A 29 12.41 -7.68 29.15
CA ASP A 29 13.74 -7.10 29.41
C ASP A 29 14.91 -7.61 28.53
N GLY A 30 14.65 -8.22 27.37
CA GLY A 30 15.64 -8.48 26.34
C GLY A 30 15.71 -7.29 25.39
N GLY A 31 16.81 -6.54 25.43
CA GLY A 31 17.00 -5.24 24.75
C GLY A 31 16.26 -5.09 23.41
N ALA A 32 15.57 -3.97 23.26
CA ALA A 32 14.76 -3.67 22.08
C ALA A 32 15.58 -3.84 20.77
N LEU A 33 15.00 -4.53 19.79
CA LEU A 33 15.59 -4.69 18.46
C LEU A 33 15.59 -3.39 17.65
N PHE A 34 14.69 -2.47 18.00
CA PHE A 34 14.55 -1.16 17.38
C PHE A 34 14.72 -0.06 18.41
N THR A 35 15.35 1.04 17.99
CA THR A 35 15.50 2.25 18.81
C THR A 35 14.69 3.36 18.15
N SER A 36 13.79 3.99 18.90
CA SER A 36 13.07 5.17 18.43
C SER A 36 14.04 6.34 18.30
N MET A 37 14.07 6.96 17.11
CA MET A 37 14.89 8.12 16.81
C MET A 37 14.00 9.37 16.73
N PRO A 38 14.31 10.45 17.48
CA PRO A 38 13.48 11.65 17.47
C PRO A 38 13.72 12.52 16.23
N ALA A 39 12.68 13.25 15.80
CA ALA A 39 12.69 14.09 14.61
C ALA A 39 13.79 15.17 14.62
N ASP A 40 14.16 15.69 15.79
CA ASP A 40 15.24 16.68 15.92
C ASP A 40 16.64 16.10 15.69
N GLN A 41 16.78 14.78 15.74
CA GLN A 41 18.01 14.06 15.39
C GLN A 41 18.00 13.61 13.93
N THR A 42 16.86 13.14 13.44
CA THR A 42 16.76 12.57 12.10
C THR A 42 16.45 13.58 11.01
N GLY A 43 15.79 14.69 11.35
CA GLY A 43 15.21 15.61 10.36
C GLY A 43 13.89 15.11 9.75
N ILE A 44 13.36 13.96 10.17
CA ILE A 44 12.07 13.43 9.72
C ILE A 44 10.99 13.82 10.73
N ASP A 45 10.14 14.77 10.36
CA ASP A 45 9.04 15.31 11.18
C ASP A 45 7.65 15.10 10.54
N PHE A 46 7.58 14.32 9.46
CA PHE A 46 6.34 14.05 8.74
C PHE A 46 5.28 13.37 9.61
N VAL A 47 4.05 13.83 9.46
CA VAL A 47 2.85 13.22 10.05
C VAL A 47 1.77 13.17 8.98
N ASN A 48 1.30 11.97 8.65
CA ASN A 48 0.10 11.79 7.83
C ASN A 48 -1.15 12.15 8.67
N GLN A 49 -1.45 13.45 8.74
CA GLN A 49 -2.56 13.95 9.53
C GLN A 49 -3.86 13.92 8.74
N VAL A 50 -4.70 12.93 9.02
CA VAL A 50 -6.08 12.88 8.51
C VAL A 50 -6.99 13.66 9.47
N THR A 51 -7.83 14.55 8.92
CA THR A 51 -8.76 15.38 9.71
C THR A 51 -10.19 15.14 9.27
N ASP A 52 -11.02 14.66 10.20
CA ASP A 52 -12.46 14.44 9.99
C ASP A 52 -13.20 15.76 9.75
N GLY A 53 -14.05 15.80 8.73
CA GLY A 53 -14.88 16.96 8.40
C GLY A 53 -16.33 16.59 8.14
N GLU A 54 -17.23 17.57 8.22
CA GLU A 54 -18.68 17.34 8.05
C GLU A 54 -19.05 16.70 6.69
N GLN A 55 -18.31 17.07 5.63
CA GLN A 55 -18.58 16.62 4.26
C GLN A 55 -17.73 15.40 3.82
N PHE A 56 -16.55 15.23 4.41
CA PHE A 56 -15.60 14.18 4.04
C PHE A 56 -15.05 13.53 5.31
N ASN A 57 -15.52 12.31 5.57
CA ASN A 57 -15.26 11.53 6.77
C ASN A 57 -15.52 10.04 6.51
N VAL A 58 -15.32 9.21 7.53
CA VAL A 58 -15.48 7.75 7.44
C VAL A 58 -16.90 7.29 7.03
N LEU A 59 -17.94 8.10 7.24
CA LEU A 59 -19.31 7.76 6.84
C LEU A 59 -19.59 8.09 5.38
N THR A 60 -18.89 9.08 4.80
CA THR A 60 -19.05 9.48 3.40
C THR A 60 -18.00 8.86 2.48
N TYR A 61 -16.84 8.49 3.03
CA TYR A 61 -15.76 7.78 2.36
C TYR A 61 -15.26 6.63 3.24
N ARG A 62 -15.59 5.39 2.86
CA ARG A 62 -15.28 4.20 3.68
C ARG A 62 -13.78 4.02 3.95
N ASN A 63 -12.95 4.37 2.98
CA ASN A 63 -11.50 4.18 3.04
C ASN A 63 -10.77 5.40 3.63
N PHE A 64 -11.45 6.20 4.45
CA PHE A 64 -10.93 7.46 5.02
C PHE A 64 -9.68 7.30 5.89
N TYR A 65 -9.30 6.09 6.28
CA TYR A 65 -8.05 5.83 7.01
C TYR A 65 -7.09 4.93 6.23
N ASN A 66 -7.35 4.68 4.94
CA ASN A 66 -6.46 3.91 4.08
C ASN A 66 -5.51 4.84 3.33
N GLY A 67 -4.21 4.49 3.33
CA GLY A 67 -3.15 5.22 2.64
C GLY A 67 -1.99 5.55 3.57
N GLY A 68 -1.22 6.59 3.26
CA GLY A 68 0.01 6.92 3.98
C GLY A 68 1.17 5.98 3.65
N GLY A 69 1.26 5.56 2.40
CA GLY A 69 2.32 4.71 1.87
C GLY A 69 3.71 5.31 1.98
N VAL A 70 4.70 4.42 2.01
CA VAL A 70 6.12 4.72 2.14
C VAL A 70 6.87 4.00 1.03
N ALA A 71 7.73 4.72 0.31
CA ALA A 71 8.71 4.14 -0.59
C ALA A 71 10.12 4.46 -0.10
N ILE A 72 11.02 3.50 -0.24
CA ILE A 72 12.41 3.59 0.18
C ILE A 72 13.28 3.20 -1.02
N GLY A 73 14.21 4.07 -1.40
CA GLY A 73 15.06 3.86 -2.56
C GLY A 73 16.17 4.89 -2.65
N ASP A 74 17.26 4.55 -3.34
CA ASP A 74 18.41 5.44 -3.56
C ASP A 74 18.16 6.29 -4.82
N ILE A 75 17.63 7.50 -4.65
CA ILE A 75 17.17 8.32 -5.78
C ILE A 75 18.32 9.09 -6.46
N ASN A 76 19.49 9.13 -5.81
CA ASN A 76 20.66 9.87 -6.26
C ASN A 76 21.88 8.97 -6.54
N ASN A 77 21.71 7.64 -6.44
CA ASN A 77 22.72 6.61 -6.68
C ASN A 77 23.98 6.76 -5.80
N ASP A 78 23.81 7.19 -4.54
CA ASP A 78 24.93 7.35 -3.60
C ASP A 78 25.14 6.15 -2.64
N GLY A 79 24.29 5.12 -2.78
CA GLY A 79 24.29 3.90 -1.98
C GLY A 79 23.52 4.04 -0.66
N MET A 80 22.87 5.17 -0.39
CA MET A 80 22.05 5.38 0.80
C MET A 80 20.55 5.42 0.44
N PRO A 81 19.69 4.74 1.22
CA PRO A 81 18.26 4.79 0.97
C PRO A 81 17.65 6.12 1.39
N ASP A 82 16.90 6.74 0.48
CA ASP A 82 16.03 7.90 0.68
C ASP A 82 14.60 7.47 0.96
N LEU A 83 13.77 8.40 1.43
CA LEU A 83 12.40 8.11 1.84
C LEU A 83 11.41 9.02 1.09
N TYR A 84 10.36 8.43 0.53
CA TYR A 84 9.18 9.16 0.08
C TYR A 84 7.96 8.73 0.89
N LEU A 85 7.27 9.70 1.46
CA LEU A 85 6.11 9.51 2.32
C LEU A 85 4.90 10.19 1.70
N THR A 86 3.82 9.44 1.51
CA THR A 86 2.56 10.00 1.00
C THR A 86 1.69 10.51 2.15
N ALA A 87 0.94 11.57 1.88
CA ALA A 87 -0.06 12.12 2.79
C ALA A 87 -1.45 11.87 2.20
N ASN A 88 -2.35 11.29 3.00
CA ASN A 88 -3.75 11.23 2.64
C ASN A 88 -4.36 12.62 2.50
N MET A 89 -3.85 13.62 3.21
CA MET A 89 -4.27 15.00 3.07
C MET A 89 -3.05 15.91 3.10
N GLY A 90 -2.93 16.80 2.12
CA GLY A 90 -1.80 17.73 2.02
C GLY A 90 -0.63 17.15 1.23
N PRO A 91 0.56 17.80 1.29
CA PRO A 91 1.67 17.45 0.44
C PRO A 91 2.40 16.19 0.91
N ASN A 92 2.81 15.37 -0.07
CA ASN A 92 3.76 14.28 0.12
C ASN A 92 5.14 14.83 0.47
N LYS A 93 6.04 13.97 0.97
CA LYS A 93 7.39 14.35 1.40
C LYS A 93 8.47 13.44 0.82
N LEU A 94 9.54 14.06 0.31
CA LEU A 94 10.78 13.39 -0.08
C LEU A 94 11.92 13.83 0.83
N TYR A 95 12.51 12.86 1.52
CA TYR A 95 13.62 13.02 2.45
C TYR A 95 14.88 12.37 1.88
N LEU A 96 15.88 13.20 1.59
CA LEU A 96 17.19 12.78 1.11
C LEU A 96 18.09 12.41 2.29
N ASN A 97 18.66 11.22 2.25
CA ASN A 97 19.58 10.72 3.25
C ASN A 97 20.93 11.44 3.15
N ARG A 98 21.39 12.00 4.27
CA ARG A 98 22.67 12.70 4.41
C ARG A 98 23.71 11.89 5.18
N GLY A 99 23.41 10.61 5.45
CA GLY A 99 24.18 9.74 6.32
C GLY A 99 23.90 10.00 7.80
N ASP A 100 24.42 9.12 8.66
CA ASP A 100 24.30 9.22 10.12
C ASP A 100 22.86 9.42 10.63
N TRP A 101 21.89 8.79 9.97
CA TRP A 101 20.44 8.91 10.25
C TRP A 101 19.88 10.33 10.09
N LYS A 102 20.56 11.21 9.36
CA LYS A 102 20.08 12.57 9.08
C LYS A 102 19.48 12.63 7.69
N PHE A 103 18.32 13.27 7.61
CA PHE A 103 17.54 13.41 6.40
C PHE A 103 17.21 14.88 6.16
N GLU A 104 17.21 15.27 4.89
CA GLU A 104 16.83 16.61 4.45
C GLU A 104 15.53 16.52 3.65
N ASP A 105 14.51 17.28 4.05
CA ASP A 105 13.31 17.45 3.23
C ASP A 105 13.65 18.27 1.97
N ILE A 106 13.68 17.60 0.81
CA ILE A 106 13.95 18.20 -0.49
C ILE A 106 12.70 18.33 -1.36
N THR A 107 11.51 18.05 -0.81
CA THR A 107 10.23 17.93 -1.53
C THR A 107 9.98 19.05 -2.53
N GLN A 108 10.09 20.31 -2.07
CA GLN A 108 9.78 21.49 -2.88
C GLN A 108 10.85 21.73 -3.96
N LYS A 109 12.12 21.48 -3.63
CA LYS A 109 13.23 21.62 -4.57
C LYS A 109 13.15 20.55 -5.66
N ALA A 110 12.79 19.33 -5.29
CA ALA A 110 12.68 18.18 -6.18
C ALA A 110 11.40 18.21 -7.04
N GLY A 111 10.37 18.95 -6.65
CA GLY A 111 9.13 19.09 -7.43
C GLY A 111 8.13 17.95 -7.24
N VAL A 112 8.18 17.26 -6.10
CA VAL A 112 7.46 15.98 -5.88
C VAL A 112 6.43 16.05 -4.74
N ALA A 113 5.88 17.23 -4.46
CA ALA A 113 4.90 17.40 -3.39
C ALA A 113 3.56 16.69 -3.66
N GLY A 114 3.29 16.30 -4.91
CA GLY A 114 1.99 15.81 -5.36
C GLY A 114 0.98 16.93 -5.55
N LYS A 115 -0.05 16.66 -6.35
CA LYS A 115 -1.23 17.54 -6.51
C LYS A 115 -2.52 16.92 -5.99
N GLY A 116 -2.53 15.60 -5.75
CA GLY A 116 -3.72 14.88 -5.31
C GLY A 116 -4.22 15.33 -3.94
N GLY A 117 -5.54 15.40 -3.78
CA GLY A 117 -6.19 15.66 -2.50
C GLY A 117 -6.19 14.45 -1.57
N TRP A 118 -5.88 13.25 -2.09
CA TRP A 118 -5.74 12.02 -1.30
C TRP A 118 -4.75 11.01 -1.88
N SER A 119 -3.47 11.14 -1.54
CA SER A 119 -2.44 10.15 -1.92
C SER A 119 -2.46 8.92 -1.00
N THR A 120 -2.30 7.73 -1.59
CA THR A 120 -2.43 6.43 -0.93
C THR A 120 -1.11 5.67 -0.89
N GLY A 121 -0.84 4.83 -1.87
CA GLY A 121 0.40 4.07 -2.04
C GLY A 121 1.45 4.85 -2.83
N VAL A 122 2.69 4.40 -2.73
CA VAL A 122 3.79 4.90 -3.55
C VAL A 122 4.73 3.75 -3.89
N ALA A 123 5.25 3.74 -5.10
CA ALA A 123 6.32 2.85 -5.54
C ALA A 123 7.50 3.67 -6.08
N MET A 124 8.71 3.16 -5.89
CA MET A 124 9.91 3.64 -6.59
C MET A 124 10.38 2.55 -7.54
N ALA A 125 10.59 2.91 -8.80
CA ALA A 125 11.06 2.01 -9.84
C ALA A 125 11.77 2.82 -10.93
N ASP A 126 12.72 2.21 -11.62
CA ASP A 126 13.34 2.78 -12.83
C ASP A 126 12.40 2.50 -14.03
N VAL A 127 11.37 3.34 -14.19
CA VAL A 127 10.25 3.07 -15.10
C VAL A 127 10.67 3.21 -16.56
N ASN A 128 11.64 4.07 -16.83
CA ASN A 128 12.14 4.39 -18.17
C ASN A 128 13.49 3.71 -18.50
N GLY A 129 14.03 2.91 -17.58
CA GLY A 129 15.25 2.13 -17.75
C GLY A 129 16.53 2.98 -17.81
N ASP A 130 16.55 4.18 -17.25
CA ASP A 130 17.70 5.10 -17.28
C ASP A 130 18.69 4.94 -16.13
N GLY A 131 18.41 4.03 -15.20
CA GLY A 131 19.22 3.75 -14.02
C GLY A 131 18.96 4.69 -12.85
N TRP A 132 17.90 5.50 -12.89
CA TRP A 132 17.48 6.36 -11.79
C TRP A 132 16.07 6.00 -11.34
N LEU A 133 15.87 5.93 -10.01
CA LEU A 133 14.54 5.63 -9.48
C LEU A 133 13.59 6.82 -9.72
N ASP A 134 12.47 6.52 -10.38
CA ASP A 134 11.29 7.36 -10.49
C ASP A 134 10.34 7.11 -9.32
N ILE A 135 9.34 7.99 -9.15
CA ILE A 135 8.36 7.90 -8.05
C ILE A 135 6.96 7.85 -8.65
N TYR A 136 6.25 6.75 -8.41
CA TYR A 136 4.85 6.58 -8.80
C TYR A 136 3.93 6.71 -7.59
N VAL A 137 3.13 7.77 -7.56
CA VAL A 137 2.19 8.07 -6.47
C VAL A 137 0.79 7.65 -6.88
N CYS A 138 0.20 6.79 -6.06
CA CYS A 138 -1.19 6.37 -6.19
C CYS A 138 -2.09 7.40 -5.51
N ASN A 139 -3.20 7.73 -6.15
CA ASN A 139 -4.22 8.62 -5.63
C ASN A 139 -5.57 7.90 -5.55
N SER A 140 -6.37 8.28 -4.57
CA SER A 140 -7.72 7.79 -4.34
C SER A 140 -8.59 8.94 -3.81
N GLY A 141 -9.65 8.62 -3.07
CA GLY A 141 -10.56 9.60 -2.49
C GLY A 141 -11.49 10.22 -3.54
N ASP A 142 -12.80 10.17 -3.28
CA ASP A 142 -13.78 10.85 -4.13
C ASP A 142 -14.03 12.28 -3.61
N ILE A 143 -12.97 13.09 -3.61
CA ILE A 143 -13.05 14.49 -3.15
C ILE A 143 -13.54 15.36 -4.30
N ALA A 144 -14.68 16.02 -4.11
CA ALA A 144 -15.31 16.81 -5.16
C ALA A 144 -14.39 17.92 -5.69
N GLY A 145 -14.08 17.89 -6.98
CA GLY A 145 -13.24 18.87 -7.66
C GLY A 145 -11.73 18.60 -7.58
N ASP A 146 -11.34 17.48 -6.98
CA ASP A 146 -9.95 17.02 -6.92
C ASP A 146 -9.52 16.26 -8.19
N ASP A 147 -8.21 16.23 -8.42
CA ASP A 147 -7.58 15.42 -9.47
C ASP A 147 -6.99 14.16 -8.83
N LYS A 148 -7.72 13.04 -8.96
CA LYS A 148 -7.34 11.75 -8.39
C LYS A 148 -6.55 10.86 -9.36
N GLU A 149 -6.09 11.41 -10.48
CA GLU A 149 -5.18 10.67 -11.35
C GLU A 149 -3.88 10.36 -10.61
N ASN A 150 -3.36 9.14 -10.78
CA ASN A 150 -2.04 8.78 -10.29
C ASN A 150 -0.95 9.67 -10.94
N GLU A 151 0.14 9.90 -10.22
CA GLU A 151 1.24 10.76 -10.64
C GLU A 151 2.53 9.93 -10.83
N LEU A 152 3.31 10.23 -11.86
CA LEU A 152 4.59 9.59 -12.15
C LEU A 152 5.66 10.66 -12.26
N PHE A 153 6.46 10.81 -11.22
CA PHE A 153 7.57 11.75 -11.18
C PHE A 153 8.81 11.07 -11.76
N ILE A 154 9.17 11.44 -12.99
CA ILE A 154 10.37 10.97 -13.67
C ILE A 154 11.59 11.74 -13.16
N ASN A 155 12.63 11.01 -12.74
CA ASN A 155 13.87 11.58 -12.25
C ASN A 155 14.66 12.25 -13.39
N SER A 156 15.34 13.35 -13.09
CA SER A 156 16.16 14.07 -14.08
C SER A 156 17.54 13.44 -14.31
N GLY A 157 17.89 12.40 -13.55
CA GLY A 157 19.14 11.66 -13.73
C GLY A 157 20.39 12.41 -13.27
N ASN A 158 20.24 13.31 -12.29
CA ASN A 158 21.33 14.17 -11.83
C ASN A 158 21.47 14.17 -10.31
N ALA A 159 22.44 13.42 -9.80
CA ALA A 159 22.75 13.35 -8.36
C ALA A 159 23.10 14.71 -7.71
N ALA A 160 23.63 15.68 -8.47
CA ALA A 160 23.98 17.00 -7.95
C ALA A 160 22.75 17.93 -7.83
N GLU A 161 21.73 17.69 -8.66
CA GLU A 161 20.50 18.47 -8.72
C GLU A 161 19.31 17.53 -8.87
N ILE A 162 18.91 16.94 -7.74
CA ILE A 162 17.75 16.05 -7.66
C ILE A 162 16.49 16.87 -7.97
N ALA A 163 15.90 16.58 -9.11
CA ALA A 163 14.67 17.17 -9.61
C ALA A 163 13.89 16.11 -10.38
N PHE A 164 12.56 16.21 -10.32
CA PHE A 164 11.65 15.32 -11.02
C PHE A 164 10.65 16.10 -11.86
N THR A 165 10.06 15.43 -12.85
CA THR A 165 8.96 15.97 -13.66
C THR A 165 7.79 14.99 -13.63
N GLU A 166 6.59 15.48 -13.29
CA GLU A 166 5.35 14.68 -13.39
C GLU A 166 5.02 14.40 -14.87
N GLN A 167 4.86 13.12 -15.22
CA GLN A 167 4.67 12.64 -16.60
C GLN A 167 3.69 11.45 -16.71
N ALA A 168 2.84 11.16 -15.72
CA ALA A 168 1.96 9.99 -15.74
C ALA A 168 1.12 9.91 -17.01
N ALA A 169 0.56 11.03 -17.48
CA ALA A 169 -0.22 11.09 -18.71
C ALA A 169 0.60 10.79 -19.98
N ALA A 170 1.89 11.15 -20.00
CA ALA A 170 2.76 10.85 -21.14
C ALA A 170 3.05 9.34 -21.25
N TYR A 171 3.20 8.67 -20.11
CA TYR A 171 3.36 7.22 -20.01
C TYR A 171 2.03 6.46 -20.03
N ARG A 172 0.87 7.14 -19.96
CA ARG A 172 -0.48 6.57 -19.81
C ARG A 172 -0.69 5.78 -18.52
N LEU A 173 0.02 6.18 -17.47
CA LEU A 173 -0.11 5.64 -16.11
C LEU A 173 -0.87 6.58 -15.18
N ASN A 174 -1.55 7.60 -15.71
CA ASN A 174 -2.41 8.52 -14.94
C ASN A 174 -3.78 7.90 -14.66
N ASP A 175 -3.81 6.74 -14.01
CA ASP A 175 -5.07 6.04 -13.73
C ASP A 175 -5.97 6.89 -12.83
N PRO A 176 -7.24 7.14 -13.23
CA PRO A 176 -8.17 7.93 -12.43
C PRO A 176 -8.98 7.09 -11.44
N GLY A 177 -8.60 5.82 -11.22
CA GLY A 177 -9.29 4.87 -10.34
C GLY A 177 -9.11 5.19 -8.87
N PHE A 178 -9.54 4.26 -8.02
CA PHE A 178 -9.36 4.33 -6.57
C PHE A 178 -8.12 3.53 -6.16
N THR A 179 -6.96 4.00 -6.61
CA THR A 179 -5.71 3.25 -6.48
C THR A 179 -5.26 3.20 -5.03
N THR A 180 -4.94 2.00 -4.53
CA THR A 180 -4.38 1.81 -3.18
C THR A 180 -2.88 1.55 -3.24
N HIS A 181 -2.41 0.86 -4.28
CA HIS A 181 -0.99 0.56 -4.48
C HIS A 181 -0.69 0.27 -5.95
N ALA A 182 0.60 0.22 -6.29
CA ALA A 182 1.06 -0.27 -7.59
C ALA A 182 2.35 -1.09 -7.43
N SER A 183 2.58 -2.04 -8.33
CA SER A 183 3.81 -2.84 -8.38
C SER A 183 4.39 -2.80 -9.78
N PHE A 184 5.69 -2.51 -9.86
CA PHE A 184 6.44 -2.54 -11.12
C PHE A 184 7.27 -3.82 -11.21
N PHE A 185 7.14 -4.58 -12.30
CA PHE A 185 7.84 -5.83 -12.54
C PHE A 185 7.73 -6.24 -14.01
N ASP A 186 8.71 -6.98 -14.50
CA ASP A 186 8.76 -7.51 -15.88
C ASP A 186 7.90 -8.77 -16.01
N TYR A 187 6.60 -8.64 -16.34
CA TYR A 187 5.70 -9.80 -16.31
C TYR A 187 5.84 -10.71 -17.52
N ASP A 188 6.31 -10.20 -18.65
CA ASP A 188 6.46 -10.97 -19.88
C ASP A 188 7.91 -11.37 -20.23
N LEU A 189 8.87 -10.96 -19.39
CA LEU A 189 10.29 -11.28 -19.43
C LEU A 189 11.02 -10.67 -20.63
N ASP A 190 10.62 -9.48 -21.04
CA ASP A 190 11.24 -8.74 -22.16
C ASP A 190 12.26 -7.68 -21.70
N GLY A 191 12.41 -7.49 -20.40
CA GLY A 191 13.46 -6.69 -19.77
C GLY A 191 13.06 -5.25 -19.43
N ASP A 192 11.82 -4.83 -19.72
CA ASP A 192 11.27 -3.59 -19.21
C ASP A 192 10.33 -3.83 -18.01
N LEU A 193 10.01 -2.76 -17.25
CA LEU A 193 9.10 -2.86 -16.12
C LEU A 193 7.68 -2.52 -16.57
N ASP A 194 6.79 -3.49 -16.39
CA ASP A 194 5.35 -3.32 -16.49
C ASP A 194 4.76 -2.81 -15.17
N CYS A 195 3.48 -2.45 -15.17
CA CYS A 195 2.83 -1.89 -13.99
C CYS A 195 1.49 -2.58 -13.69
N TYR A 196 1.38 -3.15 -12.49
CA TYR A 196 0.11 -3.58 -11.92
C TYR A 196 -0.44 -2.50 -11.00
N ILE A 197 -1.62 -1.98 -11.31
CA ILE A 197 -2.34 -0.98 -10.52
C ILE A 197 -3.41 -1.70 -9.70
N LEU A 198 -3.26 -1.65 -8.38
CA LEU A 198 -4.19 -2.21 -7.42
C LEU A 198 -5.23 -1.16 -7.05
N ASN A 199 -6.49 -1.45 -7.36
CA ASN A 199 -7.61 -0.57 -7.05
C ASN A 199 -8.47 -1.15 -5.93
N ASN A 200 -9.22 -0.27 -5.29
CA ASN A 200 -10.21 -0.66 -4.29
C ASN A 200 -11.62 -0.28 -4.77
N SER A 201 -12.50 -1.26 -4.89
CA SER A 201 -13.89 -1.02 -5.23
C SER A 201 -14.57 -0.12 -4.20
N TYR A 202 -15.09 1.02 -4.64
CA TYR A 202 -15.84 1.97 -3.80
C TYR A 202 -17.28 1.51 -3.50
N LYS A 203 -17.73 0.40 -4.07
CA LYS A 203 -19.09 -0.11 -3.86
C LYS A 203 -19.27 -0.60 -2.43
N ASP A 204 -20.45 -0.36 -1.86
CA ASP A 204 -20.81 -0.85 -0.53
C ASP A 204 -20.92 -2.38 -0.56
N PRO A 205 -20.05 -3.14 0.15
CA PRO A 205 -20.02 -4.60 0.10
C PRO A 205 -21.34 -5.24 0.54
N GLU A 206 -22.14 -4.57 1.38
CA GLU A 206 -23.44 -5.07 1.85
C GLU A 206 -24.55 -4.94 0.79
N ARG A 207 -24.34 -4.08 -0.22
CA ARG A 207 -25.31 -3.81 -1.29
C ARG A 207 -24.95 -4.47 -2.61
N ILE A 208 -23.82 -5.16 -2.65
CA ILE A 208 -23.43 -5.93 -3.82
C ILE A 208 -24.14 -7.28 -3.75
N ASP A 209 -25.03 -7.52 -4.69
CA ASP A 209 -25.58 -8.85 -4.86
C ASP A 209 -24.48 -9.79 -5.36
N ALA A 210 -23.93 -10.61 -4.46
CA ALA A 210 -22.95 -11.64 -4.79
C ALA A 210 -23.64 -12.78 -5.58
N PHE A 211 -23.87 -12.56 -6.87
CA PHE A 211 -24.35 -13.58 -7.79
C PHE A 211 -23.17 -14.29 -8.47
N ASN A 212 -23.46 -15.41 -9.14
CA ASN A 212 -22.48 -16.05 -10.01
C ASN A 212 -21.99 -15.05 -11.08
N ARG A 213 -20.67 -14.86 -11.14
CA ARG A 213 -19.90 -14.14 -12.17
C ARG A 213 -19.64 -12.64 -11.98
N THR A 214 -19.79 -12.10 -10.77
CA THR A 214 -19.45 -10.70 -10.46
C THR A 214 -17.94 -10.41 -10.60
N ARG A 215 -17.08 -11.43 -10.50
CA ARG A 215 -15.62 -11.28 -10.71
C ARG A 215 -15.26 -10.90 -12.15
N GLU A 216 -16.03 -11.40 -13.12
CA GLU A 216 -15.80 -11.13 -14.54
C GLU A 216 -16.45 -9.85 -15.05
N GLU A 217 -17.24 -9.17 -14.22
CA GLU A 217 -17.75 -7.83 -14.53
C GLU A 217 -16.62 -6.80 -14.45
N LYS A 218 -16.70 -5.76 -15.28
CA LYS A 218 -15.69 -4.71 -15.34
C LYS A 218 -16.08 -3.51 -14.47
N ASP A 219 -15.11 -3.01 -13.72
CA ASP A 219 -15.18 -1.75 -12.99
C ASP A 219 -13.98 -0.88 -13.36
N PRO A 220 -14.14 0.09 -14.28
CA PRO A 220 -13.04 0.91 -14.76
C PRO A 220 -12.37 1.76 -13.66
N LEU A 221 -13.00 1.96 -12.51
CA LEU A 221 -12.45 2.77 -11.41
C LEU A 221 -12.05 1.93 -10.19
N GLY A 222 -12.80 0.87 -9.90
CA GLY A 222 -12.58 0.03 -8.73
C GLY A 222 -11.81 -1.25 -8.99
N GLY A 223 -11.72 -1.68 -10.25
CA GLY A 223 -11.05 -2.93 -10.62
C GLY A 223 -9.57 -2.74 -10.91
N ASP A 224 -8.79 -3.77 -10.58
CA ASP A 224 -7.35 -3.81 -10.82
C ASP A 224 -7.02 -3.75 -12.31
N LYS A 225 -5.79 -3.34 -12.62
CA LYS A 225 -5.31 -3.18 -14.00
C LYS A 225 -3.87 -3.65 -14.14
N LEU A 226 -3.56 -4.21 -15.30
CA LEU A 226 -2.20 -4.53 -15.71
C LEU A 226 -1.87 -3.75 -16.99
N PHE A 227 -0.78 -3.00 -16.92
CA PHE A 227 -0.28 -2.18 -18.01
C PHE A 227 1.06 -2.73 -18.47
N ARG A 228 1.13 -3.12 -19.75
CA ARG A 228 2.39 -3.52 -20.38
C ARG A 228 3.17 -2.29 -20.80
N ASN A 229 4.46 -2.26 -20.53
CA ASN A 229 5.37 -1.27 -21.12
C ASN A 229 5.69 -1.69 -22.56
N ASP A 230 5.46 -0.80 -23.53
CA ASP A 230 5.65 -1.14 -24.95
C ASP A 230 7.05 -0.70 -25.44
N SER A 231 8.07 -0.77 -24.58
CA SER A 231 9.39 -0.28 -24.94
C SER A 231 9.98 -1.20 -26.00
N PRO A 232 10.51 -0.66 -27.12
CA PRO A 232 11.24 -1.52 -28.03
C PRO A 232 12.47 -2.09 -27.31
N GLU A 233 12.86 -3.32 -27.62
CA GLU A 233 14.04 -4.02 -27.06
C GLU A 233 15.35 -3.19 -27.12
N ASN A 234 15.41 -2.18 -27.99
CA ASN A 234 16.55 -1.27 -28.13
C ASN A 234 16.14 0.20 -27.88
N ALA A 235 15.18 0.43 -26.99
CA ALA A 235 14.81 1.75 -26.54
C ALA A 235 16.05 2.45 -25.98
N GLU A 236 16.21 3.72 -26.32
CA GLU A 236 17.22 4.54 -25.64
C GLU A 236 16.75 4.74 -24.18
N PRO A 237 17.61 4.50 -23.19
CA PRO A 237 17.29 4.74 -21.79
C PRO A 237 16.73 6.15 -21.57
N GLY A 238 15.67 6.26 -20.78
CA GLY A 238 15.03 7.54 -20.44
C GLY A 238 14.03 8.05 -21.48
N ALA A 239 13.80 7.31 -22.56
CA ALA A 239 12.74 7.64 -23.51
C ALA A 239 11.36 7.37 -22.89
N ALA A 240 10.46 8.36 -22.98
CA ALA A 240 9.07 8.14 -22.59
C ALA A 240 8.39 7.19 -23.58
N VAL A 241 8.03 6.00 -23.08
CA VAL A 241 7.31 4.98 -23.84
C VAL A 241 5.91 4.82 -23.25
N PRO A 242 4.86 4.76 -24.09
CA PRO A 242 3.51 4.57 -23.60
C PRO A 242 3.31 3.15 -23.05
N PHE A 243 2.57 3.07 -21.95
CA PHE A 243 2.03 1.82 -21.46
C PHE A 243 0.70 1.49 -22.16
N THR A 244 0.41 0.19 -22.30
CA THR A 244 -0.85 -0.32 -22.84
C THR A 244 -1.58 -1.14 -21.79
N ASP A 245 -2.85 -0.80 -21.52
CA ASP A 245 -3.72 -1.61 -20.68
C ASP A 245 -3.97 -2.99 -21.33
N VAL A 246 -3.42 -4.03 -20.71
CA VAL A 246 -3.53 -5.43 -21.15
C VAL A 246 -4.39 -6.25 -20.18
N THR A 247 -5.08 -5.62 -19.24
CA THR A 247 -5.80 -6.28 -18.13
C THR A 247 -6.67 -7.45 -18.58
N GLU A 248 -7.55 -7.23 -19.55
CA GLU A 248 -8.44 -8.27 -20.08
C GLU A 248 -7.69 -9.33 -20.89
N GLN A 249 -6.71 -8.92 -21.69
CA GLN A 249 -5.92 -9.81 -22.53
C GLN A 249 -5.09 -10.79 -21.67
N ALA A 250 -4.48 -10.26 -20.60
CA ALA A 250 -3.66 -11.01 -19.66
C ALA A 250 -4.49 -11.85 -18.67
N GLY A 251 -5.82 -11.68 -18.62
CA GLY A 251 -6.69 -12.47 -17.74
C GLY A 251 -6.71 -12.00 -16.28
N ILE A 252 -6.36 -10.74 -16.03
CA ILE A 252 -6.49 -10.10 -14.73
C ILE A 252 -7.94 -9.64 -14.53
N TYR A 253 -8.48 -9.83 -13.32
CA TYR A 253 -9.83 -9.35 -13.01
C TYR A 253 -9.86 -7.83 -12.80
N ASN A 254 -10.60 -7.13 -13.66
CA ASN A 254 -10.99 -5.73 -13.45
C ASN A 254 -12.29 -5.66 -12.63
N SER A 255 -12.35 -6.38 -11.51
CA SER A 255 -13.62 -6.71 -10.86
C SER A 255 -14.22 -5.59 -10.00
N PRO A 256 -15.55 -5.37 -10.02
CA PRO A 256 -16.23 -4.48 -9.08
C PRO A 256 -16.24 -4.96 -7.62
N ILE A 257 -15.74 -6.15 -7.34
CA ILE A 257 -15.67 -6.73 -6.00
C ILE A 257 -14.22 -6.98 -5.56
N GLY A 258 -13.23 -6.51 -6.33
CA GLY A 258 -11.86 -6.38 -5.85
C GLY A 258 -11.77 -5.27 -4.80
N PHE A 259 -11.37 -5.61 -3.59
CA PHE A 259 -11.14 -4.67 -2.49
C PHE A 259 -9.65 -4.67 -2.15
N GLY A 260 -8.82 -4.41 -3.17
CA GLY A 260 -7.38 -4.55 -3.10
C GLY A 260 -6.72 -3.65 -2.07
N LEU A 261 -5.90 -4.25 -1.19
CA LEU A 261 -5.12 -3.55 -0.15
C LEU A 261 -3.64 -3.90 -0.15
N GLY A 262 -3.24 -5.00 -0.80
CA GLY A 262 -1.83 -5.33 -1.01
C GLY A 262 -1.63 -6.13 -2.29
N VAL A 263 -0.49 -5.91 -2.93
CA VAL A 263 0.00 -6.66 -4.07
C VAL A 263 1.41 -7.13 -3.75
N SER A 264 1.68 -8.42 -3.98
CA SER A 264 3.00 -9.02 -3.82
C SER A 264 3.32 -9.83 -5.06
N VAL A 265 4.56 -9.73 -5.53
CA VAL A 265 5.03 -10.41 -6.74
C VAL A 265 6.18 -11.35 -6.38
N SER A 266 6.10 -12.60 -6.80
CA SER A 266 7.14 -13.61 -6.58
C SER A 266 6.95 -14.81 -7.51
N ASP A 267 7.92 -15.73 -7.58
CA ASP A 267 7.78 -17.00 -8.30
C ASP A 267 7.18 -18.07 -7.38
N LEU A 268 5.86 -18.09 -7.22
CA LEU A 268 5.15 -18.93 -6.26
C LEU A 268 5.09 -20.40 -6.66
N ASN A 269 5.47 -20.72 -7.90
CA ASN A 269 5.39 -22.07 -8.43
C ASN A 269 6.73 -22.66 -8.92
N GLY A 270 7.81 -21.86 -8.88
CA GLY A 270 9.17 -22.27 -9.21
C GLY A 270 9.43 -22.36 -10.71
N ASP A 271 8.67 -21.66 -11.54
CA ASP A 271 8.82 -21.66 -13.01
C ASP A 271 9.59 -20.46 -13.56
N MET A 272 10.14 -19.63 -12.67
CA MET A 272 10.91 -18.42 -12.94
C MET A 272 10.09 -17.34 -13.66
N ARG A 273 8.77 -17.34 -13.51
CA ARG A 273 7.90 -16.26 -13.95
C ARG A 273 7.31 -15.54 -12.73
N PRO A 274 7.16 -14.21 -12.78
CA PRO A 274 6.54 -13.47 -11.69
C PRO A 274 5.05 -13.77 -11.63
N ASP A 275 4.63 -14.39 -10.52
CA ASP A 275 3.24 -14.58 -10.12
C ASP A 275 2.79 -13.41 -9.23
N ILE A 276 1.48 -13.19 -9.13
CA ILE A 276 0.90 -12.07 -8.38
C ILE A 276 -0.04 -12.61 -7.29
N TYR A 277 0.15 -12.16 -6.05
CA TYR A 277 -0.77 -12.37 -4.94
C TYR A 277 -1.43 -11.05 -4.54
N ILE A 278 -2.76 -11.03 -4.49
CA ILE A 278 -3.56 -9.85 -4.14
C ILE A 278 -4.28 -10.09 -2.82
N SER A 279 -4.09 -9.18 -1.87
CA SER A 279 -4.87 -9.13 -0.63
C SER A 279 -6.15 -8.34 -0.85
N ASN A 280 -7.30 -8.99 -0.64
CA ASN A 280 -8.62 -8.37 -0.69
C ASN A 280 -9.25 -8.30 0.70
N ASP A 281 -10.01 -7.24 0.94
CA ASP A 281 -10.85 -7.09 2.13
C ASP A 281 -12.26 -7.69 1.92
N PHE A 282 -13.05 -7.67 3.00
CA PHE A 282 -14.46 -8.05 3.10
C PHE A 282 -14.75 -9.53 2.86
N TRP A 283 -15.58 -9.85 1.88
CA TRP A 283 -16.01 -11.22 1.61
C TRP A 283 -15.43 -11.75 0.30
N GLU A 284 -14.80 -10.88 -0.49
CA GLU A 284 -14.04 -11.31 -1.65
C GLU A 284 -12.73 -11.92 -1.16
N ARG A 285 -12.35 -13.02 -1.80
CA ARG A 285 -11.11 -13.72 -1.44
C ARG A 285 -9.94 -12.98 -2.06
N ASP A 286 -8.76 -13.21 -1.50
CA ASP A 286 -7.50 -12.90 -2.16
C ASP A 286 -7.46 -13.51 -3.58
N TYR A 287 -6.60 -12.98 -4.44
CA TYR A 287 -6.34 -13.55 -5.76
C TYR A 287 -4.92 -14.08 -5.82
N LEU A 288 -4.75 -15.24 -6.46
CA LEU A 288 -3.45 -15.79 -6.80
C LEU A 288 -3.39 -15.97 -8.32
N TYR A 289 -2.73 -15.06 -9.00
CA TYR A 289 -2.52 -15.12 -10.43
C TYR A 289 -1.18 -15.78 -10.72
N LEU A 290 -1.22 -16.98 -11.31
CA LEU A 290 -0.01 -17.60 -11.84
C LEU A 290 0.24 -17.19 -13.27
N ASN A 291 1.47 -16.80 -13.56
CA ASN A 291 1.91 -16.41 -14.88
C ASN A 291 2.09 -17.65 -15.75
N ARG A 292 1.34 -17.74 -16.85
CA ARG A 292 1.36 -18.87 -17.79
C ARG A 292 2.30 -18.64 -18.96
N GLY A 293 2.99 -17.52 -18.98
CA GLY A 293 3.82 -17.11 -20.10
C GLY A 293 2.99 -16.83 -21.37
N PRO A 294 3.67 -16.76 -22.52
CA PRO A 294 3.05 -16.34 -23.77
C PRO A 294 2.07 -17.37 -24.33
N VAL A 295 0.92 -16.88 -24.79
CA VAL A 295 -0.07 -17.63 -25.56
C VAL A 295 -0.23 -16.99 -26.93
N ASP A 296 -0.21 -17.81 -27.98
CA ASP A 296 -0.33 -17.36 -29.37
C ASP A 296 -1.52 -16.43 -29.58
N GLY A 297 -1.23 -15.20 -30.03
CA GLY A 297 -2.24 -14.17 -30.29
C GLY A 297 -2.79 -13.46 -29.05
N LYS A 298 -2.28 -13.75 -27.84
CA LYS A 298 -2.67 -13.11 -26.57
C LYS A 298 -1.50 -12.56 -25.76
N GLY A 299 -0.26 -12.77 -26.15
CA GLY A 299 0.90 -12.38 -25.34
C GLY A 299 0.94 -13.17 -24.03
N THR A 300 1.64 -12.64 -23.01
CA THR A 300 1.71 -13.29 -21.70
C THR A 300 0.38 -13.17 -20.95
N VAL A 301 -0.04 -14.27 -20.32
CA VAL A 301 -1.33 -14.34 -19.62
C VAL A 301 -1.17 -14.96 -18.24
N PHE A 302 -2.14 -14.68 -17.38
CA PHE A 302 -2.28 -15.22 -16.04
C PHE A 302 -3.48 -16.16 -15.92
N SER A 303 -3.43 -17.02 -14.91
CA SER A 303 -4.58 -17.80 -14.45
C SER A 303 -4.79 -17.58 -12.94
N GLU A 304 -6.01 -17.23 -12.53
CA GLU A 304 -6.38 -17.17 -11.12
C GLU A 304 -6.55 -18.60 -10.56
N GLU A 305 -5.73 -18.96 -9.55
CA GLU A 305 -5.61 -20.32 -9.00
C GLU A 305 -5.63 -20.39 -7.47
N LEU A 306 -6.15 -19.37 -6.77
CA LEU A 306 -6.17 -19.36 -5.31
C LEU A 306 -6.82 -20.62 -4.75
N THR A 307 -8.02 -20.95 -5.24
CA THR A 307 -8.83 -22.05 -4.68
C THR A 307 -8.30 -23.45 -4.94
N SER A 308 -7.39 -23.63 -5.91
CA SER A 308 -6.76 -24.92 -6.19
C SER A 308 -5.45 -25.11 -5.41
N ARG A 309 -4.91 -24.03 -4.80
CA ARG A 309 -3.58 -24.01 -4.17
C ARG A 309 -3.61 -23.68 -2.69
N ILE A 310 -4.51 -22.79 -2.29
CA ILE A 310 -4.62 -22.29 -0.92
C ILE A 310 -5.91 -22.82 -0.32
N SER A 311 -5.76 -23.59 0.77
CA SER A 311 -6.89 -24.21 1.46
C SER A 311 -7.60 -23.26 2.42
N LEU A 312 -6.89 -22.26 2.94
CA LEU A 312 -7.39 -21.28 3.91
C LEU A 312 -6.85 -19.89 3.54
N CYS A 313 -7.76 -18.94 3.42
CA CYS A 313 -7.47 -17.55 3.10
C CYS A 313 -8.05 -16.67 4.22
N SER A 314 -7.39 -15.56 4.51
CA SER A 314 -7.97 -14.49 5.33
C SER A 314 -9.25 -13.99 4.66
N VAL A 315 -10.19 -13.53 5.48
CA VAL A 315 -11.43 -12.91 5.01
C VAL A 315 -11.22 -11.41 4.81
N SER A 316 -10.40 -10.78 5.64
CA SER A 316 -10.11 -9.34 5.59
C SER A 316 -8.59 -9.11 5.53
N SER A 317 -7.99 -9.40 4.38
CA SER A 317 -6.55 -9.25 4.17
C SER A 317 -6.17 -7.79 3.95
N MET A 318 -5.27 -7.25 4.78
CA MET A 318 -4.79 -5.85 4.69
C MET A 318 -3.50 -5.69 3.91
N GLY A 319 -2.86 -6.79 3.55
CA GLY A 319 -1.58 -6.84 2.87
C GLY A 319 -0.92 -8.19 3.02
N ALA A 320 0.03 -8.46 2.14
CA ALA A 320 0.81 -9.69 2.12
C ALA A 320 2.30 -9.38 1.92
N ASP A 321 3.12 -10.32 2.34
CA ASP A 321 4.53 -10.41 1.97
C ASP A 321 4.86 -11.86 1.59
N ILE A 322 5.88 -12.04 0.75
CA ILE A 322 6.25 -13.34 0.21
C ILE A 322 7.75 -13.58 0.43
N ALA A 323 8.07 -14.62 1.18
CA ALA A 323 9.46 -15.00 1.48
C ALA A 323 9.55 -16.49 1.76
N ASP A 324 10.72 -17.09 1.56
CA ASP A 324 11.01 -18.44 2.04
C ASP A 324 11.27 -18.39 3.57
N LEU A 325 10.20 -18.47 4.36
CA LEU A 325 10.25 -18.27 5.81
C LEU A 325 10.85 -19.47 6.54
N ASN A 326 10.74 -20.64 5.94
CA ASN A 326 11.15 -21.90 6.53
C ASN A 326 12.46 -22.46 5.92
N ASN A 327 13.00 -21.76 4.91
CA ASN A 327 14.25 -22.04 4.21
C ASN A 327 14.24 -23.40 3.48
N ASP A 328 13.11 -23.76 2.86
CA ASP A 328 12.97 -24.99 2.05
C ASP A 328 13.08 -24.75 0.53
N GLY A 329 13.27 -23.50 0.12
CA GLY A 329 13.39 -23.07 -1.28
C GLY A 329 12.04 -22.85 -1.97
N ALA A 330 10.92 -22.98 -1.26
CA ALA A 330 9.61 -22.53 -1.71
C ALA A 330 9.24 -21.21 -1.03
N PHE A 331 8.56 -20.33 -1.76
CA PHE A 331 8.08 -19.08 -1.18
C PHE A 331 6.80 -19.32 -0.37
N ASP A 332 6.79 -18.82 0.87
CA ASP A 332 5.63 -18.76 1.74
C ASP A 332 4.92 -17.41 1.55
N VAL A 333 3.58 -17.44 1.50
CA VAL A 333 2.75 -16.22 1.52
C VAL A 333 2.32 -15.94 2.95
N PHE A 334 2.65 -14.75 3.46
CA PHE A 334 2.21 -14.29 4.78
C PHE A 334 1.24 -13.12 4.61
N THR A 335 0.01 -13.27 5.11
CA THR A 335 -1.02 -12.22 5.05
C THR A 335 -1.35 -11.66 6.43
N THR A 336 -1.76 -10.40 6.46
CA THR A 336 -2.26 -9.73 7.68
C THR A 336 -3.79 -9.67 7.66
N ASP A 337 -4.42 -10.22 8.68
CA ASP A 337 -5.88 -10.24 8.84
C ASP A 337 -6.33 -9.16 9.83
N MET A 338 -7.44 -8.48 9.56
CA MET A 338 -8.09 -7.51 10.47
C MET A 338 -8.75 -8.13 11.71
N LEU A 339 -8.68 -9.45 11.88
CA LEU A 339 -9.21 -10.13 13.04
C LEU A 339 -8.60 -9.56 14.33
N PRO A 340 -9.41 -8.95 15.23
CA PRO A 340 -8.89 -8.44 16.48
C PRO A 340 -8.30 -9.56 17.34
N ALA A 341 -7.31 -9.22 18.16
CA ALA A 341 -6.63 -10.18 19.05
C ALA A 341 -7.58 -10.89 20.03
N ASP A 342 -8.73 -10.29 20.34
CA ASP A 342 -9.75 -10.85 21.22
C ASP A 342 -11.18 -10.70 20.67
N ASN A 343 -12.14 -11.30 21.38
CA ASN A 343 -13.57 -11.22 21.01
C ASN A 343 -14.34 -10.11 21.73
N TYR A 344 -13.65 -9.13 22.34
CA TYR A 344 -14.31 -8.03 23.04
C TYR A 344 -15.17 -7.22 22.07
N ARG A 345 -14.61 -6.85 20.90
CA ARG A 345 -15.33 -6.09 19.87
C ARG A 345 -16.62 -6.79 19.47
N LEU A 346 -16.54 -8.08 19.12
CA LEU A 346 -17.71 -8.93 18.79
C LEU A 346 -18.80 -8.94 19.88
N LYS A 347 -18.44 -8.84 21.16
CA LYS A 347 -19.38 -8.83 22.28
C LYS A 347 -19.89 -7.43 22.65
N ALA A 348 -19.14 -6.40 22.31
CA ALA A 348 -19.42 -5.01 22.69
C ALA A 348 -20.10 -4.21 21.57
N THR A 349 -20.00 -4.65 20.31
CA THR A 349 -20.74 -4.06 19.18
C THR A 349 -22.04 -4.81 18.93
N THR A 350 -23.16 -4.08 18.89
CA THR A 350 -24.44 -4.61 18.42
C THR A 350 -24.56 -4.30 16.93
N VAL A 351 -24.80 -5.32 16.12
CA VAL A 351 -25.20 -5.15 14.71
C VAL A 351 -26.69 -4.83 14.73
N PHE A 352 -27.07 -3.62 14.31
CA PHE A 352 -28.46 -3.14 14.33
C PHE A 352 -29.16 -3.36 13.01
#